data_AF-A0A8P4KI33-F1
#
_entry.id   AF-A0A8P4KI33-F1
#
_cell.length_a   1.000
_cell.length_b   1.000
_cell.length_c   1.000
_cell.angle_alpha   90.00
_cell.angle_beta   90.00
_cell.angle_gamma   90.00
#
_symmetry.space_group_name_H-M   'P 1'
#
loop_
_entity.id
_entity.type
_entity.pdbx_description
1 polymer ?
#
loop_
_entity_poly.entity_id
_entity_poly.type
_entity_poly.pdbx_seq_one_letter_code
_entity_poly.pdbx_strand_id
1 'polypeptide(L)'
;MPSNKNIQGGKAFGLLKEQQRQKLEEINQEYLEDQKYRDEEDLAEKLEGLKNKYSEFDLNDQGEIEMMGLKRMMEKLGVPKTHLELKKMIVEVTGGSSNTINYRDFVKMMLGKRSAVLKLVLIFEDKANGSPCKPEGPPPKRDIASLP
;
A
#
# COMPACT_ATOMS: atom_id res chain seq x y z
N MET A 1 -12.45 -36.63 -9.80
CA MET A 1 -12.78 -35.47 -10.67
C MET A 1 -12.37 -34.20 -9.93
N PRO A 2 -11.36 -33.43 -10.36
CA PRO A 2 -11.12 -32.13 -9.74
C PRO A 2 -12.32 -31.24 -10.08
N SER A 3 -13.03 -30.78 -9.04
CA SER A 3 -14.09 -29.79 -9.21
C SER A 3 -13.49 -28.55 -9.83
N ASN A 4 -13.82 -28.28 -11.09
CA ASN A 4 -13.45 -27.06 -11.77
C ASN A 4 -14.25 -25.92 -11.12
N LYS A 5 -13.72 -25.39 -10.01
CA LYS A 5 -14.32 -24.28 -9.28
C LYS A 5 -14.23 -23.07 -10.22
N ASN A 6 -15.32 -22.77 -10.91
CA ASN A 6 -15.46 -21.53 -11.67
C ASN A 6 -15.48 -20.38 -10.66
N ILE A 7 -14.29 -19.84 -10.36
CA ILE A 7 -14.14 -18.75 -9.41
C ILE A 7 -14.56 -17.48 -10.14
N GLN A 8 -15.82 -17.07 -9.94
CA GLN A 8 -16.34 -15.79 -10.42
C GLN A 8 -15.38 -14.64 -10.02
N GLY A 9 -15.21 -13.64 -10.89
CA GLY A 9 -14.18 -12.61 -10.76
C GLY A 9 -14.02 -11.98 -9.36
N GLY A 10 -15.12 -11.73 -8.64
CA GLY A 10 -15.05 -11.20 -7.27
C GLY A 10 -14.42 -12.15 -6.25
N LYS A 11 -14.67 -13.46 -6.34
CA LYS A 11 -14.04 -14.47 -5.47
C LYS A 11 -12.55 -14.64 -5.79
N ALA A 12 -12.19 -14.53 -7.08
CA ALA A 12 -10.80 -14.62 -7.52
C ALA A 12 -10.00 -13.41 -7.04
N PHE A 13 -10.59 -12.21 -7.16
CA PHE A 13 -10.02 -10.98 -6.66
C PHE A 13 -9.79 -11.01 -5.13
N GLY A 14 -10.77 -11.49 -4.37
CA GLY A 14 -10.63 -11.64 -2.91
C GLY A 14 -9.48 -12.58 -2.52
N LEU A 15 -9.36 -13.72 -3.20
CA LEU A 15 -8.25 -14.66 -2.97
C LEU A 15 -6.89 -14.05 -3.32
N LEU A 16 -6.81 -13.30 -4.42
CA LEU A 16 -5.59 -12.59 -4.82
C LEU A 16 -5.18 -11.55 -3.77
N LYS A 17 -6.13 -10.76 -3.26
CA LYS A 17 -5.88 -9.78 -2.19
C LYS A 17 -5.43 -10.45 -0.89
N GLU A 18 -6.00 -11.60 -0.55
CA GLU A 18 -5.58 -12.37 0.61
C GLU A 18 -4.14 -12.90 0.45
N GLN A 19 -3.79 -13.44 -0.73
CA GLN A 19 -2.41 -13.85 -1.02
C GLN A 19 -1.42 -12.68 -0.95
N GLN A 20 -1.81 -11.51 -1.44
CA GLN A 20 -0.98 -10.30 -1.31
C GLN A 20 -0.77 -9.97 0.18
N ARG A 21 -1.84 -9.96 0.99
CA ARG A 21 -1.76 -9.68 2.44
C ARG A 21 -0.86 -10.67 3.17
N GLN A 22 -0.94 -11.96 2.84
CA GLN A 22 -0.07 -12.99 3.42
C GLN A 22 1.41 -12.76 3.09
N LYS A 23 1.74 -12.38 1.84
CA LYS A 23 3.12 -12.02 1.49
C LYS A 23 3.64 -10.82 2.28
N LEU A 24 2.81 -9.82 2.54
CA LEU A 24 3.21 -8.68 3.38
C LEU A 24 3.43 -9.11 4.83
N GLU A 25 2.60 -10.03 5.33
CA GLU A 25 2.76 -10.62 6.67
C GLU A 25 4.08 -11.39 6.80
N GLU A 26 4.41 -12.23 5.83
CA GLU A 26 5.69 -12.96 5.81
C GLU A 26 6.88 -11.98 5.87
N ILE A 27 6.84 -10.90 5.10
CA ILE A 27 7.87 -9.86 5.16
C ILE A 27 7.90 -9.19 6.54
N ASN A 28 6.74 -8.90 7.15
CA ASN A 28 6.70 -8.33 8.50
C ASN A 28 7.37 -9.25 9.53
N GLN A 29 7.14 -10.57 9.45
CA GLN A 29 7.80 -11.54 10.33
C GLN A 29 9.32 -11.51 10.16
N GLU A 30 9.83 -11.41 8.93
CA GLU A 30 11.27 -11.22 8.69
C GLU A 30 11.84 -9.96 9.38
N TYR A 31 11.09 -8.84 9.36
CA TYR A 31 11.50 -7.60 10.03
C TYR A 31 11.47 -7.69 11.56
N LEU A 32 10.56 -8.48 12.12
CA LEU A 32 10.48 -8.73 13.57
C LEU A 32 11.66 -9.57 14.08
N GLU A 33 12.17 -10.48 13.25
CA GLU A 33 13.31 -11.34 13.59
C GLU A 33 14.67 -10.69 13.30
N ASP A 34 14.73 -9.65 12.45
CA ASP A 34 15.96 -8.96 12.07
C ASP A 34 16.55 -8.18 13.26
N GLN A 35 17.79 -8.55 13.64
CA GLN A 35 18.55 -7.91 14.72
C GLN A 35 18.66 -6.38 14.56
N LYS A 36 18.63 -5.87 13.33
CA LYS A 36 18.73 -4.44 13.03
C LYS A 36 17.59 -3.61 13.62
N TYR A 37 16.39 -4.18 13.80
CA TYR A 37 15.21 -3.46 14.28
C TYR A 37 14.82 -3.85 15.71
N ARG A 38 15.67 -4.59 16.43
CA ARG A 38 15.41 -5.01 17.82
C ARG A 38 15.11 -3.84 18.76
N ASP A 39 15.77 -2.71 18.55
CA ASP A 39 15.63 -1.51 19.40
C ASP A 39 14.46 -0.61 18.95
N GLU A 40 13.74 -0.97 17.89
CA GLU A 40 12.60 -0.20 17.41
C GLU A 40 11.37 -0.50 18.29
N GLU A 41 10.99 0.47 19.11
CA GLU A 41 9.78 0.37 19.95
C GLU A 41 8.53 0.16 19.11
N ASP A 42 7.59 -0.67 19.60
CA ASP A 42 6.32 -0.98 18.96
C ASP A 42 6.43 -1.43 17.49
N LEU A 43 7.53 -2.10 17.14
CA LEU A 43 7.82 -2.52 15.77
C LEU A 43 6.67 -3.34 15.14
N ALA A 44 6.08 -4.27 15.90
CA ALA A 44 4.94 -5.06 15.42
C ALA A 44 3.73 -4.19 15.04
N GLU A 45 3.37 -3.22 15.88
CA GLU A 45 2.26 -2.31 15.60
C GLU A 45 2.57 -1.38 14.42
N LYS A 46 3.81 -0.88 14.35
CA LYS A 46 4.30 -0.09 13.20
C LYS A 46 4.19 -0.90 11.91
N LEU A 47 4.72 -2.12 11.87
CA LEU A 47 4.69 -2.98 10.69
C LEU A 47 3.25 -3.32 10.26
N GLU A 48 2.33 -3.49 11.21
CA GLU A 48 0.91 -3.66 10.90
C GLU A 48 0.30 -2.40 10.27
N GLY A 49 0.59 -1.22 10.83
CA GLY A 49 0.18 0.07 10.27
C GLY A 49 0.75 0.28 8.86
N LEU A 50 2.02 -0.05 8.64
CA LEU A 50 2.67 0.03 7.34
C LEU A 50 2.07 -0.93 6.32
N LYS A 51 1.75 -2.16 6.72
CA LYS A 51 1.06 -3.15 5.88
C LYS A 51 -0.29 -2.64 5.41
N ASN A 52 -1.07 -2.09 6.33
CA ASN A 52 -2.37 -1.50 6.03
C ASN A 52 -2.22 -0.30 5.10
N LYS A 53 -1.27 0.60 5.38
CA LYS A 53 -1.04 1.78 4.54
C LYS A 53 -0.58 1.42 3.12
N TYR A 54 0.32 0.45 3.01
CA TYR A 54 0.77 -0.06 1.72
C TYR A 54 -0.37 -0.68 0.90
N SER A 55 -1.32 -1.33 1.57
CA SER A 55 -2.49 -1.95 0.93
C SER A 55 -3.50 -0.94 0.36
N GLU A 56 -3.42 0.33 0.77
CA GLU A 56 -4.24 1.41 0.21
C GLU A 56 -3.74 1.90 -1.16
N PHE A 57 -2.51 1.58 -1.54
CA PHE A 57 -2.00 1.91 -2.87
C PHE A 57 -2.62 1.01 -3.92
N ASP A 58 -2.77 1.55 -5.13
CA ASP A 58 -3.04 0.74 -6.31
C ASP A 58 -1.73 0.06 -6.73
N LEU A 59 -1.63 -1.24 -6.42
CA LEU A 59 -0.48 -2.08 -6.71
C LEU A 59 -0.60 -2.71 -8.10
N ASN A 60 0.54 -2.95 -8.74
CA ASN A 60 0.59 -3.74 -9.97
C ASN A 60 0.41 -5.25 -9.69
N ASP A 61 0.48 -6.08 -10.73
CA ASP A 61 0.34 -7.54 -10.64
C ASP A 61 1.38 -8.20 -9.72
N GLN A 62 2.51 -7.52 -9.47
CA GLN A 62 3.62 -8.00 -8.65
C GLN A 62 3.45 -7.59 -7.18
N GLY A 63 2.42 -6.80 -6.86
CA GLY A 63 2.21 -6.25 -5.52
C GLY A 63 3.11 -5.05 -5.21
N GLU A 64 3.60 -4.35 -6.24
CA GLU A 64 4.50 -3.20 -6.11
C GLU A 64 3.80 -1.90 -6.48
N ILE A 65 4.22 -0.80 -5.86
CA ILE A 65 3.73 0.54 -6.19
C ILE A 65 4.47 1.02 -7.44
N GLU A 66 3.73 1.14 -8.54
CA GLU A 66 4.21 1.77 -9.76
C GLU A 66 3.90 3.26 -9.80
N MET A 67 4.42 3.94 -10.82
CA MET A 67 4.21 5.38 -11.06
C MET A 67 2.74 5.80 -10.96
N MET A 68 1.83 5.03 -11.56
CA MET A 68 0.40 5.37 -11.58
C MET A 68 -0.26 5.16 -10.22
N GLY A 69 0.10 4.09 -9.50
CA GLY A 69 -0.34 3.87 -8.13
C GLY A 69 0.10 4.98 -7.18
N LEU A 70 1.37 5.41 -7.31
CA LEU A 70 1.89 6.53 -6.54
C LEU A 70 1.18 7.84 -6.89
N LYS A 71 0.99 8.13 -8.19
CA LYS A 71 0.28 9.33 -8.66
C LYS A 71 -1.11 9.42 -8.04
N ARG A 72 -1.87 8.33 -8.12
CA ARG A 72 -3.24 8.30 -7.60
C ARG A 72 -3.30 8.49 -6.09
N MET A 73 -2.34 7.91 -5.36
CA MET A 73 -2.23 8.17 -3.92
C MET A 73 -1.96 9.66 -3.65
N MET A 74 -1.01 10.27 -4.35
CA MET A 74 -0.71 11.70 -4.18
C MET A 74 -1.92 12.60 -4.48
N GLU A 75 -2.72 12.27 -5.50
CA GLU A 75 -3.98 12.93 -5.80
C GLU A 75 -5.04 12.71 -4.71
N LYS A 76 -5.18 11.47 -4.19
CA LYS A 76 -6.09 11.13 -3.08
C LYS A 76 -5.78 11.94 -1.81
N LEU A 77 -4.50 12.19 -1.56
CA LEU A 77 -4.02 12.96 -0.40
C LEU A 77 -4.05 14.48 -0.61
N GLY A 78 -4.51 14.96 -1.77
CA GLY A 78 -4.57 16.39 -2.07
C GLY A 78 -3.21 17.03 -2.33
N VAL A 79 -2.16 16.24 -2.56
CA VAL A 79 -0.79 16.71 -2.85
C VAL A 79 -0.37 16.21 -4.24
N PRO A 80 -1.00 16.69 -5.33
CA PRO A 80 -0.67 16.23 -6.67
C PRO A 80 0.80 16.52 -7.01
N LYS A 81 1.42 15.61 -7.76
CA LYS A 81 2.83 15.69 -8.16
C LYS A 81 2.97 15.58 -9.67
N THR A 82 3.98 16.25 -10.21
CA THR A 82 4.37 16.12 -11.61
C THR A 82 5.00 14.74 -11.87
N HIS A 83 5.00 14.30 -13.12
CA HIS A 83 5.63 13.03 -13.51
C HIS A 83 7.11 12.96 -13.08
N LEU A 84 7.84 14.08 -13.20
CA LEU A 84 9.25 14.15 -12.80
C LEU A 84 9.43 14.01 -11.29
N GLU A 85 8.57 14.65 -10.48
CA GLU A 85 8.60 14.50 -9.02
C GLU A 85 8.29 13.06 -8.59
N LEU A 86 7.27 12.44 -9.18
CA LEU A 86 6.93 11.05 -8.89
C LEU A 86 8.09 10.09 -9.22
N LYS A 87 8.77 10.29 -10.35
CA LYS A 87 9.96 9.52 -10.70
C LYS A 87 11.08 9.70 -9.69
N LYS A 88 11.33 10.93 -9.23
CA LYS A 88 12.32 11.22 -8.18
C LYS A 88 11.96 10.55 -6.86
N MET A 89 10.68 10.56 -6.47
CA MET A 89 10.21 9.90 -5.25
C MET A 89 10.46 8.39 -5.28
N ILE A 90 10.19 7.72 -6.40
CA ILE A 90 10.48 6.28 -6.55
C ILE A 90 11.97 6.02 -6.43
N VAL A 91 12.81 6.78 -7.15
CA VAL A 91 14.28 6.63 -7.10
C VAL A 91 14.83 6.88 -5.70
N GLU A 92 14.30 7.87 -4.97
CA GLU A 92 14.68 8.18 -3.60
C GLU A 92 14.44 7.00 -2.65
N VAL A 93 13.33 6.27 -2.85
CA VAL A 93 12.95 5.12 -2.01
C VAL A 93 13.72 3.85 -2.38
N THR A 94 13.87 3.56 -3.68
CA THR A 94 14.52 2.33 -4.17
C THR A 94 16.05 2.43 -4.23
N GLY A 95 16.60 3.63 -4.01
CA GLY A 95 18.01 3.92 -4.26
C GLY A 95 18.39 3.84 -5.74
N GLY A 96 17.42 3.98 -6.64
CA GLY A 96 17.61 3.92 -8.10
C GLY A 96 17.77 2.52 -8.68
N SER A 97 17.56 1.47 -7.87
CA SER A 97 17.65 0.07 -8.32
C SER A 97 16.39 -0.43 -9.03
N SER A 98 15.25 0.24 -8.81
CA SER A 98 13.95 -0.12 -9.41
C SER A 98 13.13 1.11 -9.78
N ASN A 99 12.22 0.92 -10.75
CA ASN A 99 11.19 1.90 -11.16
C ASN A 99 9.84 1.68 -10.45
N THR A 100 9.78 0.72 -9.53
CA THR A 100 8.64 0.39 -8.68
C THR A 100 9.11 0.29 -7.24
N ILE A 101 8.23 0.59 -6.28
CA ILE A 101 8.53 0.46 -4.86
C ILE A 101 7.90 -0.84 -4.37
N ASN A 102 8.72 -1.80 -3.95
CA ASN A 102 8.23 -3.00 -3.27
C ASN A 102 8.01 -2.72 -1.77
N TYR A 103 7.37 -3.66 -1.08
CA TYR A 103 7.05 -3.50 0.32
C TYR A 103 8.30 -3.36 1.23
N ARG A 104 9.40 -4.05 0.93
CA ARG A 104 10.63 -3.94 1.72
C ARG A 104 11.23 -2.53 1.61
N ASP A 105 11.21 -1.93 0.43
CA ASP A 105 11.68 -0.55 0.23
C ASP A 105 10.79 0.45 0.97
N PHE A 106 9.47 0.22 0.95
CA PHE A 106 8.50 1.02 1.71
C PHE A 106 8.75 0.96 3.22
N VAL A 107 8.91 -0.24 3.79
CA VAL A 107 9.21 -0.41 5.23
C VAL A 107 10.54 0.25 5.59
N LYS A 108 11.59 0.05 4.79
CA LYS A 108 12.90 0.70 5.01
C LYS A 108 12.81 2.22 4.97
N MET A 109 12.01 2.79 4.07
CA MET A 109 11.76 4.22 4.02
C MET A 109 11.07 4.68 5.31
N MET A 110 10.02 3.98 5.76
CA MET A 110 9.21 4.40 6.90
C MET A 110 9.92 4.24 8.25
N LEU A 111 10.67 3.16 8.46
CA LEU A 111 11.48 2.95 9.68
C LEU A 111 12.84 3.65 9.62
N GLY A 112 13.33 3.99 8.43
CA GLY A 112 14.65 4.59 8.25
C GLY A 112 14.76 6.02 8.77
N LYS A 113 15.98 6.43 9.16
CA LYS A 113 16.26 7.81 9.59
C LYS A 113 16.23 8.83 8.44
N ARG A 114 16.34 8.37 7.19
CA ARG A 114 16.31 9.25 6.02
C ARG A 114 14.89 9.77 5.79
N SER A 115 14.79 11.07 5.54
CA SER A 115 13.53 11.66 5.08
C SER A 115 13.41 11.42 3.58
N ALA A 116 12.24 10.95 3.15
CA ALA A 116 11.85 10.88 1.75
C ALA A 116 10.58 11.70 1.56
N VAL A 117 10.35 12.27 0.38
CA VAL A 117 9.14 13.08 0.14
C VAL A 117 7.88 12.26 0.39
N LEU A 118 7.87 10.99 -0.04
CA LEU A 118 6.75 10.08 0.17
C LEU A 118 6.50 9.83 1.67
N LYS A 119 7.56 9.60 2.45
CA LYS A 119 7.47 9.42 3.90
C LYS A 119 6.83 10.63 4.58
N LEU A 120 7.26 11.83 4.21
CA LEU A 120 6.73 13.07 4.79
C LEU A 120 5.22 13.18 4.51
N VAL A 121 4.81 13.02 3.25
CA VAL A 121 3.39 13.10 2.88
C VAL A 121 2.52 12.13 3.70
N LEU A 122 2.97 10.88 3.86
CA LEU A 122 2.22 9.86 4.60
C LEU A 122 2.15 10.15 6.11
N ILE A 123 3.24 10.63 6.72
CA ILE A 123 3.24 10.96 8.17
C ILE A 123 2.37 12.20 8.47
N PHE A 124 2.27 13.15 7.54
CA PHE A 124 1.42 14.33 7.72
C PHE A 124 -0.07 14.04 7.50
N GLU A 125 -0.42 12.98 6.75
CA GLU A 125 -1.81 12.54 6.57
C GLU A 125 -2.46 12.16 7.91
N ASP A 126 -1.79 11.33 8.72
CA ASP A 126 -2.30 10.86 10.02
C ASP A 126 -2.53 12.01 11.02
N LYS A 127 -1.84 13.13 10.84
CA LYS A 127 -2.01 14.34 11.67
C LYS A 127 -3.10 15.28 11.17
N ALA A 128 -3.45 15.24 9.88
CA ALA A 128 -4.32 16.22 9.24
C ALA A 128 -5.77 15.74 9.01
N ASN A 129 -6.01 14.42 8.90
CA ASN A 129 -7.30 13.91 8.46
C ASN A 129 -8.20 13.39 9.61
N GLY A 130 -9.05 14.28 10.10
CA GLY A 130 -10.34 13.95 10.72
C GLY A 130 -11.47 13.78 9.68
N SER A 131 -11.21 13.18 8.51
CA SER A 131 -12.21 12.97 7.45
C SER A 131 -12.63 11.50 7.34
N PRO A 132 -13.93 11.18 7.16
CA PRO A 132 -14.43 9.82 7.27
C PRO A 132 -13.95 8.95 6.10
N CYS A 133 -13.25 7.87 6.42
CA CYS A 133 -13.07 6.72 5.53
C CYS A 133 -14.43 6.35 4.94
N LYS A 134 -14.55 6.34 3.61
CA LYS A 134 -15.69 5.71 2.95
C LYS A 134 -15.74 4.26 3.43
N PRO A 135 -16.92 3.74 3.82
CA PRO A 135 -17.03 2.39 4.35
C PRO A 135 -16.53 1.39 3.30
N GLU A 136 -15.59 0.55 3.69
CA GLU A 136 -15.22 -0.64 2.92
C GLU A 136 -16.40 -1.61 2.97
N GLY A 137 -17.20 -1.59 1.91
CA GLY A 137 -18.33 -2.49 1.73
C GLY A 137 -18.62 -2.67 0.24
N PRO A 138 -19.30 -3.76 -0.15
CA PRO A 138 -19.80 -3.91 -1.51
C PRO A 138 -20.59 -2.64 -1.90
N PRO A 139 -20.41 -2.12 -3.12
CA PRO A 139 -21.19 -0.99 -3.59
C PRO A 139 -22.67 -1.24 -3.32
N PRO A 140 -23.43 -0.23 -2.83
CA PRO A 140 -24.86 -0.36 -2.67
C PRO A 140 -25.47 -0.85 -3.97
N LYS A 141 -26.33 -1.87 -3.90
CA LYS A 141 -27.03 -2.36 -5.08
C LYS A 141 -27.85 -1.21 -5.65
N ARG A 142 -27.52 -0.79 -6.87
CA ARG A 142 -28.35 0.17 -7.61
C ARG A 142 -29.55 -0.61 -8.11
N ASP A 143 -30.70 -0.38 -7.51
CA ASP A 143 -31.96 -0.93 -8.02
C ASP A 143 -32.37 -0.18 -9.28
N ILE A 144 -33.06 -0.88 -10.18
CA ILE A 144 -33.63 -0.35 -11.44
C ILE A 144 -34.50 0.91 -11.25
N ALA A 145 -35.02 1.13 -10.04
CA ALA A 145 -35.74 2.36 -9.66
C ALA A 145 -34.85 3.61 -9.50
N SER A 146 -33.52 3.45 -9.59
CA SER A 146 -32.52 4.52 -9.34
C SER A 146 -31.88 5.05 -10.64
N LEU A 147 -32.42 4.66 -11.80
CA LEU A 147 -32.01 5.17 -13.11
C LEU A 147 -32.96 6.29 -13.54
N PRO A 148 -32.45 7.42 -14.08
CA PRO A 148 -33.28 8.49 -14.62
C PRO A 148 -34.04 8.06 -15.88
#